data_AF-A0A165WRA9-F1
#
_entry.id   AF-A0A165WRA9-F1
#
_cell.length_a   1.000
_cell.length_b   1.000
_cell.length_c   1.000
_cell.angle_alpha   90.00
_cell.angle_beta   90.00
_cell.angle_gamma   90.00
#
_symmetry.space_group_name_H-M   'P 1'
#
loop_
_entity.id
_entity.type
_entity.pdbx_description
1 polymer ?
#
loop_
_entity_poly.entity_id
_entity_poly.type
_entity_poly.pdbx_seq_one_letter_code
_entity_poly.pdbx_strand_id
1 'polypeptide(L)'
;MSYNIDDYIIALDPAPLPSTLAFSTPEVKSEINHREAYDLALELGRLAAWPTMLPDDTSMKKAWPTGKLTPPMASRILGYLLIEAPVQEGADIIAKEIHSCSIQGDVRRSLDSLYNLADLARFYSLTLLKTFYKYSGKTPRLSSYHSPSGFEEQQVDAEDEMQENGSEYTKSKEEALARDGHRCVLQGIFDTAYYESLSLSDRRPCRIEETNAAHIIPHKLSTNHDKPDKVNCP
;
A
#
# COMPACT_ATOMS: atom_id res chain seq x y z
N MET A 1 18.45 -8.00 -10.55
CA MET A 1 17.23 -8.81 -10.74
C MET A 1 16.13 -7.90 -11.29
N SER A 2 15.77 -8.06 -12.57
CA SER A 2 14.60 -7.40 -13.15
C SER A 2 13.37 -8.21 -12.75
N TYR A 3 12.48 -7.62 -11.97
CA TYR A 3 11.27 -8.30 -11.50
C TYR A 3 10.13 -8.05 -12.50
N ASN A 4 9.55 -9.12 -13.04
CA ASN A 4 8.38 -9.01 -13.90
C ASN A 4 7.13 -8.85 -13.04
N ILE A 5 6.40 -7.74 -13.24
CA ILE A 5 5.12 -7.47 -12.54
C ILE A 5 4.12 -8.59 -12.73
N ASP A 6 4.16 -9.22 -13.90
CA ASP A 6 3.25 -10.27 -14.30
C ASP A 6 3.38 -11.53 -13.43
N ASP A 7 4.43 -11.65 -12.62
CA ASP A 7 4.61 -12.78 -11.70
C ASP A 7 3.83 -12.59 -10.39
N TYR A 8 3.55 -11.33 -10.00
CA TYR A 8 2.82 -10.99 -8.77
C TYR A 8 1.31 -10.93 -8.99
N ILE A 9 0.90 -10.50 -10.19
CA ILE A 9 -0.51 -10.42 -10.57
C ILE A 9 -1.15 -11.83 -10.52
N ILE A 10 -0.43 -12.89 -10.88
CA ILE A 10 -0.95 -14.27 -10.88
C ILE A 10 -1.34 -14.76 -9.47
N ALA A 11 -0.74 -14.23 -8.40
CA ALA A 11 -1.02 -14.66 -7.03
C ALA A 11 -2.25 -13.97 -6.40
N LEU A 12 -2.79 -12.93 -7.04
CA LEU A 12 -3.97 -12.23 -6.58
C LEU A 12 -5.22 -12.91 -7.17
N ASP A 13 -5.76 -13.91 -6.47
CA ASP A 13 -7.17 -14.33 -6.66
C ASP A 13 -8.03 -13.80 -5.50
N PRO A 14 -8.25 -12.47 -5.40
CA PRO A 14 -9.04 -11.90 -4.32
C PRO A 14 -10.46 -12.47 -4.37
N ALA A 15 -11.12 -12.55 -3.22
CA ALA A 15 -12.52 -12.96 -3.16
C ALA A 15 -13.38 -12.14 -4.14
N PRO A 16 -14.48 -12.71 -4.67
CA PRO A 16 -15.39 -11.93 -5.50
C PRO A 16 -15.91 -10.72 -4.71
N LEU A 17 -16.02 -9.56 -5.38
CA LEU A 17 -16.59 -8.38 -4.77
C LEU A 17 -18.02 -8.67 -4.30
N PRO A 18 -18.40 -8.24 -3.07
CA PRO A 18 -19.77 -8.29 -2.61
C PRO A 18 -20.74 -7.60 -3.58
N SER A 19 -21.96 -8.10 -3.71
CA SER A 19 -22.97 -7.47 -4.56
C SER A 19 -23.46 -6.11 -4.02
N THR A 20 -23.21 -5.83 -2.75
CA THR A 20 -23.59 -4.61 -2.06
C THR A 20 -22.38 -4.00 -1.35
N LEU A 21 -22.22 -2.69 -1.47
CA LEU A 21 -21.19 -1.95 -0.73
C LEU A 21 -21.49 -2.01 0.78
N ALA A 22 -20.56 -2.58 1.53
CA ALA A 22 -20.49 -2.50 2.98
C ALA A 22 -19.03 -2.28 3.35
N PHE A 23 -18.73 -1.21 4.09
CA PHE A 23 -17.38 -0.92 4.55
C PHE A 23 -17.00 -1.85 5.70
N SER A 24 -15.73 -2.25 5.75
CA SER A 24 -15.19 -3.06 6.86
C SER A 24 -15.01 -2.23 8.13
N THR A 25 -14.82 -0.92 8.00
CA THR A 25 -14.63 0.04 9.09
C THR A 25 -15.96 0.72 9.44
N PRO A 26 -16.46 0.59 10.68
CA PRO A 26 -17.76 1.17 11.08
C PRO A 26 -17.77 2.70 11.10
N GLU A 27 -16.60 3.34 11.14
CA GLU A 27 -16.47 4.80 11.09
C GLU A 27 -16.74 5.37 9.69
N VAL A 28 -16.57 4.55 8.65
CA VAL A 28 -16.77 4.98 7.26
C VAL A 28 -18.24 4.91 6.90
N LYS A 29 -18.82 6.08 6.63
CA LYS A 29 -20.20 6.24 6.19
C LYS A 29 -20.28 6.10 4.68
N SER A 30 -21.21 5.26 4.23
CA SER A 30 -21.51 5.16 2.80
C SER A 30 -22.17 6.44 2.31
N GLU A 31 -21.59 7.01 1.27
CA GLU A 31 -22.12 8.17 0.57
C GLU A 31 -22.49 7.75 -0.86
N ILE A 32 -23.29 8.58 -1.54
CA ILE A 32 -23.71 8.33 -2.92
C ILE A 32 -22.48 8.12 -3.82
N ASN A 33 -21.46 8.96 -3.65
CA ASN A 33 -20.22 8.88 -4.41
C ASN A 33 -19.51 7.53 -4.22
N HIS A 34 -19.45 7.01 -2.99
CA HIS A 34 -18.87 5.69 -2.70
C HIS A 34 -19.63 4.58 -3.44
N ARG A 35 -20.96 4.62 -3.39
CA ARG A 35 -21.78 3.60 -4.03
C ARG A 35 -21.64 3.60 -5.54
N GLU A 36 -21.62 4.77 -6.16
CA GLU A 36 -21.48 4.86 -7.61
C GLU A 36 -20.08 4.43 -8.08
N ALA A 37 -19.02 4.78 -7.32
CA ALA A 37 -17.66 4.28 -7.58
C ALA A 37 -17.60 2.75 -7.44
N TYR A 38 -18.24 2.21 -6.42
CA TYR A 38 -18.33 0.76 -6.23
C TYR A 38 -19.07 0.07 -7.37
N ASP A 39 -20.17 0.64 -7.85
CA ASP A 39 -20.90 0.13 -9.00
C ASP A 39 -20.03 0.11 -10.26
N LEU A 40 -19.20 1.14 -10.49
CA LEU A 40 -18.24 1.15 -11.61
C LEU A 40 -17.24 -0.01 -11.51
N ALA A 41 -16.71 -0.26 -10.31
CA ALA A 41 -15.84 -1.40 -10.07
C ALA A 41 -16.58 -2.72 -10.32
N LEU A 42 -17.84 -2.87 -9.90
CA LEU A 42 -18.65 -4.06 -10.16
C LEU A 42 -18.90 -4.29 -11.66
N GLU A 43 -19.24 -3.24 -12.42
CA GLU A 43 -19.44 -3.34 -13.88
C GLU A 43 -18.17 -3.81 -14.59
N LEU A 44 -17.00 -3.27 -14.20
CA LEU A 44 -15.70 -3.70 -14.70
C LEU A 44 -15.49 -5.21 -14.48
N GLY A 45 -15.92 -5.73 -13.32
CA GLY A 45 -15.79 -7.13 -12.96
C GLY A 45 -16.70 -8.08 -13.74
N ARG A 46 -17.74 -7.56 -14.42
CA ARG A 46 -18.62 -8.35 -15.29
C ARG A 46 -17.99 -8.65 -16.65
N LEU A 47 -16.91 -7.97 -17.01
CA LEU A 47 -16.18 -8.25 -18.24
C LEU A 47 -15.38 -9.56 -18.09
N ALA A 48 -15.63 -10.52 -18.98
CA ALA A 48 -14.85 -11.76 -19.01
C ALA A 48 -13.40 -11.52 -19.48
N ALA A 49 -13.19 -10.54 -20.34
CA ALA A 49 -11.88 -10.14 -20.88
C ALA A 49 -11.90 -8.65 -21.28
N TRP A 50 -10.71 -8.06 -21.44
CA TRP A 50 -10.59 -6.71 -21.98
C TRP A 50 -11.11 -6.66 -23.42
N PRO A 51 -11.82 -5.59 -23.83
CA PRO A 51 -12.22 -5.40 -25.22
C PRO A 51 -11.02 -5.47 -26.17
N THR A 52 -11.19 -6.05 -27.35
CA THR A 52 -10.10 -6.13 -28.34
C THR A 52 -9.74 -4.75 -28.91
N MET A 53 -10.70 -3.84 -28.95
CA MET A 53 -10.49 -2.47 -29.40
C MET A 53 -9.93 -1.61 -28.27
N LEU A 54 -9.00 -0.73 -28.62
CA LEU A 54 -8.50 0.32 -27.75
C LEU A 54 -9.21 1.65 -28.07
N PRO A 55 -9.20 2.62 -27.14
CA PRO A 55 -9.79 3.92 -27.42
C PRO A 55 -9.05 4.68 -28.55
N ASP A 56 -9.78 5.47 -29.34
CA ASP A 56 -9.26 6.08 -30.59
C ASP A 56 -8.05 7.01 -30.37
N ASP A 57 -7.95 7.68 -29.22
CA ASP A 57 -6.84 8.57 -28.87
C ASP A 57 -5.56 7.81 -28.44
N THR A 58 -5.61 6.49 -28.42
CA THR A 58 -4.45 5.64 -28.08
C THR A 58 -3.62 5.23 -29.29
N SER A 59 -3.60 6.01 -30.37
CA SER A 59 -2.98 5.69 -31.66
C SER A 59 -1.52 5.18 -31.61
N MET A 60 -0.78 5.42 -30.52
CA MET A 60 0.58 4.89 -30.30
C MET A 60 0.66 3.64 -29.40
N LYS A 61 -0.43 3.23 -28.75
CA LYS A 61 -0.47 2.10 -27.80
C LYS A 61 -0.96 0.84 -28.51
N LYS A 62 -0.23 -0.25 -28.35
CA LYS A 62 -0.53 -1.56 -28.98
C LYS A 62 -1.35 -2.50 -28.08
N ALA A 63 -1.55 -2.13 -26.81
CA ALA A 63 -2.21 -2.99 -25.83
C ALA A 63 -2.81 -2.18 -24.67
N TRP A 64 -3.70 -2.82 -23.92
CA TRP A 64 -4.24 -2.33 -22.66
C TRP A 64 -3.13 -2.14 -21.61
N PRO A 65 -3.28 -1.19 -20.67
CA PRO A 65 -2.26 -0.86 -19.68
C PRO A 65 -2.36 -1.85 -18.51
N THR A 66 -2.52 -3.15 -18.77
CA THR A 66 -2.95 -4.12 -17.75
C THR A 66 -1.92 -5.22 -17.51
N GLY A 67 -1.04 -5.51 -18.47
CA GLY A 67 -0.16 -6.70 -18.38
C GLY A 67 -1.02 -7.95 -18.21
N LYS A 68 -0.76 -8.77 -17.19
CA LYS A 68 -1.62 -9.93 -16.84
C LYS A 68 -2.89 -9.59 -16.04
N LEU A 69 -3.14 -8.33 -15.68
CA LEU A 69 -4.31 -7.96 -14.87
C LEU A 69 -5.59 -8.18 -15.70
N THR A 70 -6.50 -9.04 -15.22
CA THR A 70 -7.80 -9.27 -15.87
C THR A 70 -8.84 -8.25 -15.38
N PRO A 71 -9.95 -8.01 -16.11
CA PRO A 71 -11.00 -7.12 -15.63
C PRO A 71 -11.57 -7.51 -14.25
N PRO A 72 -11.85 -8.80 -13.95
CA PRO A 72 -12.27 -9.22 -12.62
C PRO A 72 -11.25 -8.88 -11.52
N MET A 73 -9.95 -8.99 -11.80
CA MET A 73 -8.92 -8.62 -10.83
C MET A 73 -8.85 -7.11 -10.63
N ALA A 74 -8.89 -6.33 -11.72
CA ALA A 74 -8.90 -4.88 -11.65
C ALA A 74 -10.11 -4.36 -10.84
N SER A 75 -11.28 -4.94 -11.11
CA SER A 75 -12.51 -4.73 -10.36
C SER A 75 -12.32 -4.97 -8.86
N ARG A 76 -11.83 -6.15 -8.48
CA ARG A 76 -11.59 -6.50 -7.07
C ARG A 76 -10.59 -5.57 -6.39
N ILE A 77 -9.50 -5.20 -7.07
CA ILE A 77 -8.51 -4.25 -6.52
C ILE A 77 -9.19 -2.92 -6.20
N LEU A 78 -9.90 -2.32 -7.15
CA LEU A 78 -10.56 -1.03 -6.96
C LEU A 78 -11.69 -1.10 -5.90
N GLY A 79 -12.51 -2.15 -5.95
CA GLY A 79 -13.61 -2.33 -5.02
C GLY A 79 -13.17 -2.58 -3.58
N TYR A 80 -12.12 -3.39 -3.37
CA TYR A 80 -11.59 -3.63 -2.02
C TYR A 80 -10.77 -2.46 -1.49
N LEU A 81 -10.07 -1.68 -2.33
CA LEU A 81 -9.45 -0.44 -1.88
C LEU A 81 -10.48 0.54 -1.30
N LEU A 82 -11.70 0.52 -1.83
CA LEU A 82 -12.80 1.29 -1.30
C LEU A 82 -13.37 0.67 -0.01
N ILE A 83 -13.75 -0.62 -0.03
CA ILE A 83 -14.36 -1.32 1.13
C ILE A 83 -13.44 -1.33 2.36
N GLU A 84 -12.15 -1.59 2.14
CA GLU A 84 -11.14 -1.78 3.18
C GLU A 84 -10.37 -0.48 3.49
N ALA A 85 -10.86 0.67 3.02
CA ALA A 85 -10.26 1.95 3.33
C ALA A 85 -10.23 2.15 4.87
N PRO A 86 -9.05 2.44 5.45
CA PRO A 86 -8.90 2.50 6.90
C PRO A 86 -9.62 3.70 7.53
N VAL A 87 -9.85 4.75 6.75
CA VAL A 87 -10.50 6.00 7.18
C VAL A 87 -11.39 6.56 6.08
N GLN A 88 -12.37 7.37 6.46
CA GLN A 88 -13.35 7.99 5.56
C GLN A 88 -12.67 8.76 4.43
N GLU A 89 -11.70 9.61 4.76
CA GLU A 89 -11.00 10.43 3.78
C GLU A 89 -10.27 9.57 2.71
N GLY A 90 -9.77 8.40 3.11
CA GLY A 90 -9.21 7.44 2.18
C GLY A 90 -10.26 6.90 1.20
N ALA A 91 -11.43 6.49 1.72
CA ALA A 91 -12.55 6.04 0.89
C ALA A 91 -13.01 7.15 -0.08
N ASP A 92 -13.11 8.39 0.40
CA ASP A 92 -13.54 9.55 -0.39
C ASP A 92 -12.57 9.79 -1.57
N ILE A 93 -11.26 9.71 -1.32
CA ILE A 93 -10.22 9.86 -2.35
C ILE A 93 -10.31 8.73 -3.38
N ILE A 94 -10.39 7.47 -2.95
CA ILE A 94 -10.51 6.32 -3.85
C ILE A 94 -11.76 6.44 -4.73
N ALA A 95 -12.91 6.77 -4.14
CA ALA A 95 -14.14 6.95 -4.90
C ALA A 95 -14.03 8.09 -5.91
N LYS A 96 -13.42 9.21 -5.53
CA LYS A 96 -13.20 10.36 -6.43
C LYS A 96 -12.32 9.99 -7.62
N GLU A 97 -11.27 9.19 -7.43
CA GLU A 97 -10.40 8.75 -8.52
C GLU A 97 -11.07 7.71 -9.45
N ILE A 98 -11.87 6.79 -8.89
CA ILE A 98 -12.67 5.88 -9.70
C ILE A 98 -13.68 6.68 -10.55
N HIS A 99 -14.30 7.70 -9.96
CA HIS A 99 -15.22 8.59 -10.66
C HIS A 99 -14.56 9.41 -11.75
N SER A 100 -13.35 9.92 -11.52
CA SER A 100 -12.64 10.70 -12.54
C SER A 100 -12.27 9.87 -13.77
N CYS A 101 -12.27 8.53 -13.66
CA CYS A 101 -12.12 7.64 -14.80
C CYS A 101 -13.37 7.59 -15.70
N SER A 102 -14.55 7.95 -15.17
CA SER A 102 -15.79 8.09 -15.94
C SER A 102 -15.84 9.47 -16.62
N ILE A 103 -15.81 9.51 -17.94
CA ILE A 103 -16.16 10.71 -18.72
C ILE A 103 -17.69 10.98 -18.54
N GLN A 104 -18.15 12.22 -18.69
CA GLN A 104 -19.58 12.54 -18.50
C GLN A 104 -20.46 11.99 -19.65
N GLY A 105 -21.68 11.54 -19.32
CA GLY A 105 -22.78 11.41 -20.30
C GLY A 105 -23.19 10.02 -20.76
N ASP A 106 -23.09 8.99 -19.90
CA ASP A 106 -23.49 7.57 -20.11
C ASP A 106 -22.32 6.61 -20.41
N VAL A 107 -21.44 6.50 -19.42
CA VAL A 107 -20.01 6.15 -19.58
C VAL A 107 -19.59 4.89 -18.81
N ARG A 108 -20.56 4.13 -18.28
CA ARG A 108 -20.28 2.83 -17.63
C ARG A 108 -19.63 1.80 -18.56
N ARG A 109 -19.56 2.06 -19.86
CA ARG A 109 -18.92 1.19 -20.88
C ARG A 109 -18.14 1.93 -21.96
N SER A 110 -17.80 3.21 -21.78
CA SER A 110 -16.88 3.85 -22.74
C SER A 110 -15.54 3.11 -22.71
N LEU A 111 -14.94 2.89 -23.89
CA LEU A 111 -13.61 2.31 -23.99
C LEU A 111 -12.59 3.15 -23.21
N ASP A 112 -12.70 4.47 -23.24
CA ASP A 112 -11.82 5.38 -22.48
C ASP A 112 -11.93 5.15 -20.97
N SER A 113 -13.14 5.01 -20.46
CA SER A 113 -13.35 4.81 -19.03
C SER A 113 -12.92 3.44 -18.55
N LEU A 114 -13.14 2.40 -19.36
CA LEU A 114 -12.55 1.09 -19.10
C LEU A 114 -11.03 1.17 -19.09
N TYR A 115 -10.43 1.91 -20.02
CA TYR A 115 -8.98 2.09 -20.12
C TYR A 115 -8.42 2.79 -18.87
N ASN A 116 -9.06 3.88 -18.45
CA ASN A 116 -8.65 4.66 -17.28
C ASN A 116 -8.80 3.85 -15.98
N LEU A 117 -9.90 3.10 -15.82
CA LEU A 117 -10.08 2.21 -14.68
C LEU A 117 -9.02 1.09 -14.66
N ALA A 118 -8.68 0.55 -15.82
CA ALA A 118 -7.67 -0.49 -15.95
C ALA A 118 -6.27 0.04 -15.57
N ASP A 119 -5.94 1.26 -16.01
CA ASP A 119 -4.68 1.94 -15.67
C ASP A 119 -4.62 2.29 -14.17
N LEU A 120 -5.72 2.79 -13.60
CA LEU A 120 -5.83 3.09 -12.17
C LEU A 120 -5.63 1.82 -11.31
N ALA A 121 -6.29 0.72 -11.67
CA ALA A 121 -6.13 -0.56 -10.99
C ALA A 121 -4.67 -1.05 -11.06
N ARG A 122 -4.02 -0.91 -12.23
CA ARG A 122 -2.60 -1.23 -12.38
C ARG A 122 -1.74 -0.33 -11.50
N PHE A 123 -1.98 0.97 -11.49
CA PHE A 123 -1.26 1.93 -10.67
C PHE A 123 -1.27 1.49 -9.20
N TYR A 124 -2.46 1.24 -8.65
CA TYR A 124 -2.60 0.75 -7.27
C TYR A 124 -1.93 -0.60 -7.01
N SER A 125 -2.04 -1.53 -7.96
CA SER A 125 -1.33 -2.82 -7.85
C SER A 125 0.19 -2.64 -7.77
N LEU A 126 0.72 -1.65 -8.49
CA LEU A 126 2.15 -1.36 -8.57
C LEU A 126 2.69 -0.53 -7.42
N THR A 127 1.90 0.40 -6.91
CA THR A 127 2.34 1.34 -5.87
C THR A 127 2.06 0.79 -4.48
N LEU A 128 0.87 0.25 -4.25
CA LEU A 128 0.48 -0.28 -2.94
C LEU A 128 0.85 -1.76 -2.85
N LEU A 129 0.21 -2.62 -3.63
CA LEU A 129 0.28 -4.07 -3.43
C LEU A 129 1.70 -4.61 -3.65
N LYS A 130 2.36 -4.21 -4.73
CA LYS A 130 3.75 -4.63 -5.00
C LYS A 130 4.70 -4.20 -3.89
N THR A 131 4.50 -3.01 -3.32
CA THR A 131 5.32 -2.54 -2.21
C THR A 131 5.14 -3.47 -1.02
N PHE A 132 3.89 -3.75 -0.62
CA PHE A 132 3.63 -4.72 0.43
C PHE A 132 4.24 -6.08 0.10
N TYR A 133 3.92 -6.72 -1.03
CA TYR A 133 4.45 -8.05 -1.39
C TYR A 133 5.97 -8.14 -1.45
N LYS A 134 6.64 -7.15 -2.06
CA LYS A 134 8.11 -7.12 -2.16
C LYS A 134 8.76 -7.06 -0.79
N TYR A 135 8.11 -6.38 0.16
CA TYR A 135 8.60 -6.20 1.51
C TYR A 135 7.88 -7.09 2.54
N SER A 136 6.92 -7.94 2.12
CA SER A 136 6.24 -8.98 2.91
C SER A 136 7.15 -10.14 3.32
N GLY A 137 8.48 -9.95 3.26
CA GLY A 137 9.41 -10.82 3.98
C GLY A 137 9.20 -10.66 5.50
N LYS A 138 9.93 -11.46 6.29
CA LYS A 138 10.12 -11.14 7.71
C LYS A 138 10.48 -9.66 7.77
N THR A 139 9.74 -8.84 8.54
CA THR A 139 10.21 -7.53 9.00
C THR A 139 11.68 -7.72 9.26
N PRO A 140 12.60 -7.01 8.56
CA PRO A 140 14.00 -7.28 8.71
C PRO A 140 14.25 -7.35 10.20
N ARG A 141 14.63 -8.54 10.70
CA ARG A 141 15.26 -8.56 12.02
C ARG A 141 16.38 -7.55 11.84
N LEU A 142 16.51 -6.63 12.80
CA LEU A 142 17.71 -5.80 12.93
C LEU A 142 18.88 -6.76 13.11
N SER A 143 19.30 -7.39 12.02
CA SER A 143 20.66 -7.80 11.80
C SER A 143 21.38 -6.47 11.75
N SER A 144 22.45 -6.38 12.53
CA SER A 144 23.49 -5.36 12.45
C SER A 144 24.01 -5.30 11.01
N TYR A 145 23.21 -4.73 10.11
CA TYR A 145 23.55 -4.59 8.71
C TYR A 145 24.41 -3.36 8.63
N HIS A 146 25.72 -3.59 8.77
CA HIS A 146 26.72 -2.75 8.16
C HIS A 146 26.32 -2.52 6.71
N SER A 147 26.14 -1.25 6.33
CA SER A 147 26.25 -0.87 4.93
C SER A 147 27.59 -1.40 4.42
N PRO A 148 27.69 -2.02 3.23
CA PRO A 148 28.99 -2.22 2.61
C PRO A 148 29.48 -0.83 2.22
N SER A 149 30.22 -0.18 3.12
CA SER A 149 31.06 0.95 2.74
C SER A 149 32.08 0.40 1.76
N GLY A 150 32.00 0.87 0.53
CA GLY A 150 33.20 0.87 -0.31
C GLY A 150 34.24 1.74 0.39
N PHE A 151 35.47 1.25 0.38
CA PHE A 151 36.71 1.77 0.97
C PHE A 151 37.13 1.18 2.33
N GLU A 152 38.22 0.39 2.23
CA GLU A 152 39.11 -0.04 3.30
C GLU A 152 39.70 1.19 4.00
N GLU A 153 39.16 1.60 5.14
CA GLU A 153 39.90 2.13 6.30
C GLU A 153 38.90 2.63 7.35
N GLN A 154 38.93 2.00 8.53
CA GLN A 154 38.48 2.45 9.86
C GLN A 154 37.63 1.40 10.57
N GLN A 155 38.33 0.44 11.16
CA GLN A 155 37.75 -0.60 12.03
C GLN A 155 37.61 -0.12 13.49
N VAL A 156 37.71 1.19 13.75
CA VAL A 156 37.69 1.77 15.11
C VAL A 156 36.45 2.64 15.36
N ASP A 157 35.76 3.13 14.32
CA ASP A 157 34.57 4.01 14.46
C ASP A 157 33.22 3.24 14.41
N ALA A 158 33.25 1.93 14.17
CA ALA A 158 32.03 1.13 14.00
C ALA A 158 31.30 0.77 15.30
N GLU A 159 31.97 0.87 16.46
CA GLU A 159 31.35 0.58 17.76
C GLU A 159 30.58 1.78 18.33
N ASP A 160 31.02 3.02 18.06
CA ASP A 160 30.34 4.25 18.50
C ASP A 160 29.06 4.54 17.68
N GLU A 161 29.07 4.34 16.35
CA GLU A 161 27.87 4.53 15.50
C GLU A 161 26.77 3.47 15.76
N MET A 162 27.13 2.31 16.29
CA MET A 162 26.17 1.28 16.72
C MET A 162 25.38 1.71 17.97
N GLN A 163 25.99 2.49 18.85
CA GLN A 163 25.36 2.99 20.07
C GLN A 163 24.46 4.20 19.81
N GLU A 164 24.84 5.11 18.90
CA GLU A 164 24.01 6.27 18.54
C GLU A 164 22.70 5.85 17.86
N ASN A 165 22.72 4.89 16.93
CA ASN A 165 21.53 4.45 16.21
C ASN A 165 20.52 3.65 17.06
N GLY A 166 20.99 2.92 18.08
CA GLY A 166 20.12 2.17 18.98
C GLY A 166 19.22 3.07 19.84
N SER A 167 19.74 4.23 20.23
CA SER A 167 19.01 5.24 20.99
C SER A 167 17.88 5.85 20.16
N GLU A 168 18.15 6.23 18.92
CA GLU A 168 17.14 6.81 18.01
C GLU A 168 16.05 5.81 17.64
N TYR A 169 16.40 4.55 17.40
CA TYR A 169 15.42 3.49 17.13
C TYR A 169 14.48 3.27 18.32
N THR A 170 15.05 3.17 19.53
CA THR A 170 14.27 2.94 20.75
C THR A 170 13.30 4.09 20.99
N LYS A 171 13.78 5.33 20.87
CA LYS A 171 12.94 6.53 20.96
C LYS A 171 11.84 6.55 19.90
N SER A 172 12.18 6.26 18.64
CA SER A 172 11.20 6.20 17.55
C SER A 172 10.14 5.12 17.78
N LYS A 173 10.52 3.97 18.33
CA LYS A 173 9.60 2.89 18.71
C LYS A 173 8.69 3.33 19.85
N GLU A 174 9.23 3.96 20.89
CA GLU A 174 8.45 4.46 22.03
C GLU A 174 7.43 5.52 21.61
N GLU A 175 7.84 6.48 20.77
CA GLU A 175 6.95 7.52 20.22
C GLU A 175 5.84 6.91 19.35
N ALA A 176 6.19 5.94 18.48
CA ALA A 176 5.21 5.23 17.67
C ALA A 176 4.22 4.42 18.54
N LEU A 177 4.71 3.71 19.56
CA LEU A 177 3.85 2.98 20.49
C LEU A 177 2.92 3.93 21.25
N ALA A 178 3.42 5.05 21.77
CA ALA A 178 2.59 6.03 22.47
C ALA A 178 1.47 6.58 21.56
N ARG A 179 1.80 6.89 20.30
CA ARG A 179 0.83 7.33 19.29
C ARG A 179 -0.25 6.26 19.04
N ASP A 180 0.14 5.00 18.99
CA ASP A 180 -0.72 3.88 18.59
C ASP A 180 -1.37 3.16 19.80
N GLY A 181 -1.40 3.81 20.97
CA GLY A 181 -2.01 3.25 22.19
C GLY A 181 -1.32 1.99 22.71
N HIS A 182 -0.01 1.89 22.47
CA HIS A 182 0.90 0.79 22.78
C HIS A 182 0.49 -0.55 22.15
N ARG A 183 -0.06 -0.49 20.93
CA ARG A 183 -0.50 -1.65 20.17
C ARG A 183 0.14 -1.70 18.79
N CYS A 184 0.26 -2.90 18.25
CA CYS A 184 0.56 -3.11 16.84
C CYS A 184 -0.58 -2.54 15.98
N VAL A 185 -0.30 -1.59 15.10
CA VAL A 185 -1.29 -0.97 14.20
C VAL A 185 -1.96 -1.95 13.24
N LEU A 186 -1.32 -3.08 12.94
CA LEU A 186 -1.86 -4.07 12.01
C LEU A 186 -2.74 -5.12 12.70
N GLN A 187 -2.43 -5.48 13.94
CA GLN A 187 -3.05 -6.62 14.62
C GLN A 187 -3.83 -6.21 15.89
N GLY A 188 -3.68 -4.98 16.37
CA GLY A 188 -4.27 -4.50 17.63
C GLY A 188 -3.71 -5.13 18.91
N ILE A 189 -2.67 -5.97 18.79
CA ILE A 189 -2.00 -6.70 19.88
C ILE A 189 -1.17 -5.71 20.70
N PHE A 190 -1.19 -5.83 22.03
CA PHE A 190 -0.39 -4.98 22.91
C PHE A 190 1.10 -5.34 22.88
N ASP A 191 1.95 -4.32 23.00
CA ASP A 191 3.38 -4.53 23.21
C ASP A 191 3.64 -5.11 24.61
N THR A 192 4.46 -6.17 24.65
CA THR A 192 4.81 -6.88 25.89
C THR A 192 5.42 -5.95 26.94
N ALA A 193 6.38 -5.10 26.58
CA ALA A 193 7.09 -4.26 27.55
C ALA A 193 6.15 -3.24 28.20
N TYR A 194 5.27 -2.63 27.39
CA TYR A 194 4.24 -1.75 27.92
C TYR A 194 3.24 -2.51 28.81
N TYR A 195 2.70 -3.64 28.35
CA TYR A 195 1.72 -4.40 29.11
C TYR A 195 2.27 -4.88 30.47
N GLU A 196 3.54 -5.25 30.51
CA GLU A 196 4.23 -5.63 31.75
C GLU A 196 4.50 -4.44 32.67
N SER A 197 4.66 -3.23 32.15
CA SER A 197 4.77 -2.01 32.96
C SER A 197 3.46 -1.61 33.66
N LEU A 198 2.31 -2.12 33.21
CA LEU A 198 1.01 -1.81 33.81
C LEU A 198 0.85 -2.47 35.18
N SER A 199 0.14 -1.78 36.09
CA SER A 199 -0.25 -2.34 37.37
C SER A 199 -1.17 -3.56 37.18
N LEU A 200 -1.16 -4.50 38.12
CA LEU A 200 -2.01 -5.71 38.02
C LEU A 200 -3.50 -5.37 37.91
N SER A 201 -3.96 -4.24 38.47
CA SER A 201 -5.33 -3.76 38.34
C SER A 201 -5.68 -3.23 36.95
N ASP A 202 -4.70 -2.73 36.20
CA ASP A 202 -4.90 -2.16 34.86
C ASP A 202 -4.77 -3.21 33.75
N ARG A 203 -4.15 -4.36 34.06
CA ARG A 203 -3.99 -5.47 33.12
C ARG A 203 -5.33 -6.13 32.84
N ARG A 204 -5.78 -6.03 31.58
CA ARG A 204 -6.95 -6.76 31.07
C ARG A 204 -6.48 -7.97 30.27
N PRO A 205 -7.12 -9.14 30.38
CA PRO A 205 -6.81 -10.28 29.53
C PRO A 205 -6.86 -9.88 28.05
N CYS A 206 -5.72 -9.94 27.38
CA CYS A 206 -5.57 -9.58 25.98
C CYS A 206 -4.40 -10.37 25.37
N ARG A 207 -4.25 -10.27 24.05
CA ARG A 207 -3.11 -10.83 23.34
C ARG A 207 -1.94 -9.85 23.45
N ILE A 208 -0.77 -10.36 23.85
CA ILE A 208 0.47 -9.59 24.00
C ILE A 208 1.57 -10.26 23.16
N GLU A 209 2.34 -9.47 22.43
CA GLU A 209 3.50 -9.93 21.66
C GLU A 209 4.56 -8.81 21.62
N GLU A 210 5.83 -9.17 21.40
CA GLU A 210 6.88 -8.17 21.17
C GLU A 210 6.63 -7.45 19.85
N THR A 211 6.55 -6.12 19.90
CA THR A 211 6.40 -5.31 18.68
C THR A 211 7.74 -4.80 18.17
N ASN A 212 7.81 -4.43 16.89
CA ASN A 212 8.94 -3.76 16.29
C ASN A 212 8.47 -2.49 15.58
N ALA A 213 9.25 -1.42 15.63
CA ALA A 213 9.00 -0.28 14.77
C ALA A 213 9.24 -0.69 13.30
N ALA A 214 8.29 -0.34 12.44
CA ALA A 214 8.36 -0.64 11.02
C ALA A 214 8.18 0.64 10.21
N HIS A 215 8.96 0.77 9.13
CA HIS A 215 8.75 1.85 8.17
C HIS A 215 7.46 1.58 7.38
N ILE A 216 6.50 2.50 7.45
CA ILE A 216 5.26 2.43 6.66
C ILE A 216 5.58 2.57 5.17
N ILE A 217 6.49 3.49 4.84
CA ILE A 217 7.06 3.63 3.51
C ILE A 217 8.45 3.01 3.56
N PRO A 218 8.72 1.91 2.81
CA PRO A 218 10.05 1.31 2.78
C PRO A 218 11.11 2.36 2.49
N HIS A 219 12.21 2.35 3.27
CA HIS A 219 13.30 3.34 3.14
C HIS A 219 13.82 3.49 1.70
N LYS A 220 13.81 2.42 0.90
CA LYS A 220 14.21 2.45 -0.51
C LYS A 220 13.30 3.31 -1.42
N LEU A 221 12.13 3.70 -0.95
CA LEU A 221 11.23 4.62 -1.65
C LEU A 221 11.45 6.08 -1.22
N SER A 222 12.05 6.35 -0.05
CA SER A 222 12.31 7.71 0.43
C SER A 222 13.62 8.32 -0.08
N THR A 223 14.59 7.51 -0.50
CA THR A 223 15.95 7.97 -0.87
C THR A 223 16.09 8.65 -2.24
N ASN A 224 15.00 9.06 -2.88
CA ASN A 224 15.07 9.76 -4.18
C ASN A 224 15.03 11.30 -4.06
N HIS A 225 14.98 11.87 -2.86
CA HIS A 225 14.81 13.31 -2.68
C HIS A 225 16.10 14.12 -2.49
N ASP A 226 17.25 13.50 -2.21
CA ASP A 226 18.51 14.21 -1.98
C ASP A 226 19.63 13.75 -2.92
N LYS A 227 19.47 13.99 -4.22
CA LYS A 227 20.69 14.17 -5.04
C LYS A 227 21.02 15.65 -4.98
N PRO A 228 22.06 16.08 -4.25
CA PRO A 228 22.56 17.43 -4.42
C PRO A 228 22.91 17.61 -5.89
N ASP A 229 22.37 18.65 -6.50
CA ASP A 229 22.77 19.05 -7.85
C ASP A 229 24.29 19.09 -7.89
N LYS A 230 24.87 18.38 -8.86
CA LYS A 230 26.31 18.47 -9.10
C LYS A 230 26.60 19.92 -9.49
N VAL A 231 27.02 20.72 -8.52
CA VAL A 231 27.62 22.02 -8.77
C VAL A 231 28.90 21.73 -9.54
N ASN A 232 28.85 21.94 -10.86
CA ASN A 232 30.05 21.99 -11.68
C ASN A 232 30.85 23.21 -11.22
N CYS A 233 31.92 22.98 -10.46
CA CYS A 233 32.95 24.00 -10.29
C CYS A 233 33.75 24.13 -11.60
N PRO A 234 34.08 25.38 -12.02
CA PRO A 234 34.84 25.66 -13.24
C PRO A 234 36.30 25.18 -13.17
#